data_AF-A0AAV4TU26-F1
#
_entry.id   AF-A0AAV4TU26-F1
#
_cell.length_a   1.000
_cell.length_b   1.000
_cell.length_c   1.000
_cell.angle_alpha   90.00
_cell.angle_beta   90.00
_cell.angle_gamma   90.00
#
_symmetry.space_group_name_H-M   'P 1'
#
loop_
_entity.id
_entity.type
_entity.pdbx_description
1 polymer ?
#
loop_
_entity_poly.entity_id
_entity_poly.type
_entity_poly.pdbx_seq_one_letter_code
_entity_poly.pdbx_strand_id
1 'polypeptide(L)'
;MNSCENSILNKLKQQLIALKEAFWSNIDFSSFKDFQELQRPKVLDKLLHLLEVRLEWINGVLQIENEVSQGLKCNCGWPRPGSHLFSWKYSDLLLSILSTTKDMDNDFKERCFSQGFWSGYLLLLKKLKLKDIHRKIIIQLGDISLLDDDNQLGYLPSNLEEWKEFLTLYAQSSVSTEMVTCFTCNKQHSICTEFSHTTNDTKPWNVSLQWETICRVALLHLDSIKVLEILKTLEIPNGAFSSEFYRSLMRSFLLNKQQSALIHRTLSTVGSYLWSRKLKSLSPEARLVFQKEKEKPGASATQLQKNEDSAKAGCSYLEEPESHWGVKISLKSVCRVCKMPLTSHLSPSQGGITVYRCGHSYHTACSKEGFCLTCLHSQDDDG
;
A
#
# COMPACT_ATOMS: atom_id res chain seq x y z
N MET A 1 46.04 -34.68 26.60
CA MET A 1 44.91 -33.91 27.15
C MET A 1 43.71 -33.84 26.20
N ASN A 2 43.89 -33.73 24.88
CA ASN A 2 42.78 -33.60 23.90
C ASN A 2 41.84 -34.83 23.73
N SER A 3 42.21 -36.02 24.18
CA SER A 3 41.35 -37.22 24.05
C SER A 3 40.27 -37.31 25.13
N CYS A 4 40.56 -36.83 26.34
CA CYS A 4 39.63 -36.87 27.47
C CYS A 4 38.52 -35.81 27.31
N GLU A 5 38.89 -34.59 26.87
CA GLU A 5 37.94 -33.51 26.60
C GLU A 5 36.98 -33.85 25.46
N ASN A 6 37.47 -34.48 24.39
CA ASN A 6 36.61 -34.94 23.29
C ASN A 6 35.66 -36.08 23.71
N SER A 7 36.09 -36.95 24.63
CA SER A 7 35.22 -38.01 25.18
C SER A 7 34.10 -37.44 26.06
N ILE A 8 34.41 -36.43 26.86
CA ILE A 8 33.44 -35.73 27.71
C ILE A 8 32.45 -34.92 26.84
N LEU A 9 32.94 -34.23 25.82
CA LEU A 9 32.09 -33.48 24.89
C LEU A 9 31.14 -34.39 24.10
N ASN A 10 31.61 -35.56 23.66
CA ASN A 10 30.77 -36.54 22.97
C ASN A 10 29.74 -37.18 23.90
N LYS A 11 30.09 -37.46 25.16
CA LYS A 11 29.12 -37.93 26.17
C LYS A 11 28.06 -36.88 26.49
N LEU A 12 28.45 -35.61 26.62
CA LEU A 12 27.51 -34.50 26.82
C LEU A 12 26.59 -34.32 25.61
N LYS A 13 27.12 -34.40 24.37
CA LYS A 13 26.30 -34.38 23.15
C LYS A 13 25.30 -35.54 23.09
N GLN A 14 25.74 -36.76 23.43
CA GLN A 14 24.85 -37.92 23.48
C GLN A 14 23.78 -37.80 24.56
N GLN A 15 24.11 -37.25 25.74
CA GLN A 15 23.13 -36.98 26.79
C GLN A 15 22.15 -35.88 26.39
N LEU A 16 22.59 -34.86 25.67
CA LEU A 16 21.73 -33.80 25.15
C LEU A 16 20.79 -34.32 24.05
N ILE A 17 21.27 -35.22 23.19
CA ILE A 17 20.46 -35.92 22.18
C ILE A 17 19.44 -36.83 22.88
N ALA A 18 19.85 -37.61 23.88
CA ALA A 18 18.95 -38.48 24.64
C ALA A 18 17.90 -37.68 25.43
N LEU A 19 18.27 -36.55 26.03
CA LEU A 19 17.33 -35.63 26.69
C LEU A 19 16.38 -34.98 25.69
N LYS A 20 16.88 -34.62 24.50
CA LYS A 20 16.06 -34.11 23.41
C LYS A 20 15.05 -35.15 22.94
N GLU A 21 15.48 -36.38 22.67
CA GLU A 21 14.60 -37.49 22.28
C GLU A 21 13.61 -37.85 23.40
N ALA A 22 14.03 -37.85 24.66
CA ALA A 22 13.16 -38.07 25.83
C ALA A 22 12.14 -36.94 26.04
N PHE A 23 12.52 -35.69 25.76
CA PHE A 23 11.60 -34.55 25.78
C PHE A 23 10.54 -34.67 24.68
N TRP A 24 10.94 -35.03 23.46
CA TRP A 24 10.01 -35.18 22.33
C TRP A 24 9.12 -36.43 22.42
N SER A 25 9.59 -37.50 23.05
CA SER A 25 8.76 -38.70 23.30
C SER A 25 7.80 -38.54 24.50
N ASN A 26 8.10 -37.64 25.44
CA ASN A 26 7.19 -37.26 26.54
C ASN A 26 6.26 -36.09 26.19
N ILE A 27 6.55 -35.31 25.14
CA ILE A 27 5.56 -34.42 24.55
C ILE A 27 4.59 -35.30 23.77
N ASP A 28 3.57 -35.76 24.47
CA ASP A 28 2.42 -36.32 23.81
C ASP A 28 1.74 -35.19 23.02
N PHE A 29 2.00 -35.14 21.71
CA PHE A 29 1.38 -34.16 20.82
C PHE A 29 -0.16 -34.30 20.80
N SER A 30 -0.69 -35.43 21.29
CA SER A 30 -2.13 -35.59 21.53
C SER A 30 -2.60 -34.88 22.82
N SER A 31 -1.74 -34.75 23.84
CA SER A 31 -2.02 -33.98 25.07
C SER A 31 -2.18 -32.47 24.80
N PHE A 32 -1.54 -31.93 23.76
CA PHE A 32 -1.82 -30.57 23.31
C PHE A 32 -3.23 -30.41 22.77
N LYS A 33 -3.83 -31.46 22.20
CA LYS A 33 -5.22 -31.46 21.71
C LYS A 33 -6.22 -31.25 22.85
N ASP A 34 -5.88 -31.70 24.06
CA ASP A 34 -6.70 -31.60 25.27
C ASP A 34 -6.49 -30.29 26.07
N PHE A 35 -5.50 -29.47 25.71
CA PHE A 35 -5.37 -28.12 26.25
C PHE A 35 -6.42 -27.21 25.61
N GLN A 36 -7.42 -26.80 26.41
CA GLN A 36 -8.45 -25.82 26.06
C GLN A 36 -7.87 -24.69 25.19
N GLU A 37 -8.51 -24.44 24.04
CA GLU A 37 -8.09 -23.48 23.01
C GLU A 37 -7.74 -22.08 23.55
N LEU A 38 -8.27 -21.69 24.71
CA LEU A 38 -8.03 -20.40 25.36
C LEU A 38 -6.69 -20.27 26.14
N GLN A 39 -6.04 -21.35 26.56
CA GLN A 39 -4.78 -21.28 27.32
C GLN A 39 -3.52 -21.60 26.51
N ARG A 40 -3.67 -22.24 25.35
CA ARG A 40 -2.60 -22.59 24.40
C ARG A 40 -1.66 -21.42 24.08
N PRO A 41 -2.16 -20.22 23.69
CA PRO A 41 -1.28 -19.15 23.24
C PRO A 41 -0.34 -18.65 24.33
N LYS A 42 -0.80 -18.50 25.57
CA LYS A 42 -0.01 -17.94 26.67
C LYS A 42 1.09 -18.88 27.18
N VAL A 43 0.87 -20.19 27.09
CA VAL A 43 1.87 -21.21 27.47
C VAL A 43 2.89 -21.39 26.34
N LEU A 44 2.43 -21.42 25.09
CA LEU A 44 3.29 -21.44 23.91
C LEU A 44 4.17 -20.18 23.83
N ASP A 45 3.64 -18.99 24.10
CA ASP A 45 4.42 -17.74 24.06
C ASP A 45 5.52 -17.71 25.15
N LYS A 46 5.27 -18.33 26.31
CA LYS A 46 6.27 -18.47 27.38
C LYS A 46 7.34 -19.53 27.06
N LEU A 47 6.96 -20.66 26.45
CA LEU A 47 7.89 -21.74 26.10
C LEU A 47 8.71 -21.41 24.84
N LEU A 48 8.11 -20.69 23.89
CA LEU A 48 8.72 -20.31 22.62
C LEU A 48 9.45 -18.96 22.70
N HIS A 49 9.69 -18.41 23.89
CA HIS A 49 10.54 -17.23 24.05
C HIS A 49 12.00 -17.52 23.64
N LEU A 50 12.45 -18.77 23.78
CA LEU A 50 13.78 -19.20 23.34
C LEU A 50 13.75 -19.62 21.86
N LEU A 51 14.69 -19.05 21.09
CA LEU A 51 14.82 -19.25 19.66
C LEU A 51 15.10 -20.72 19.30
N GLU A 52 15.97 -21.38 20.06
CA GLU A 52 16.40 -22.75 19.85
C GLU A 52 15.23 -23.73 20.08
N VAL A 53 14.43 -23.50 21.11
CA VAL A 53 13.23 -24.30 21.40
C VAL A 53 12.20 -24.14 20.29
N ARG A 54 12.04 -22.91 19.78
CA ARG A 54 11.13 -22.62 18.66
C ARG A 54 11.56 -23.33 17.37
N LEU A 55 12.84 -23.26 17.04
CA LEU A 55 13.41 -23.94 15.86
C LEU A 55 13.22 -25.46 15.95
N GLU A 56 13.52 -26.05 17.10
CA GLU A 56 13.40 -27.49 17.31
C GLU A 56 11.94 -27.95 17.31
N TRP A 57 11.04 -27.14 17.87
CA TRP A 57 9.60 -27.42 17.81
C TRP A 57 9.07 -27.40 16.37
N ILE A 58 9.41 -26.37 15.59
CA ILE A 58 9.02 -26.30 14.17
C ILE A 58 9.61 -27.51 13.42
N ASN A 59 10.88 -27.85 13.66
CA ASN A 59 11.52 -29.00 13.05
C ASN A 59 10.80 -30.31 13.41
N GLY A 60 10.46 -30.51 14.69
CA GLY A 60 9.72 -31.70 15.14
C GLY A 60 8.35 -31.80 14.46
N VAL A 61 7.59 -30.71 14.41
CA VAL A 61 6.27 -30.68 13.77
C VAL A 61 6.36 -30.96 12.26
N LEU A 62 7.33 -30.36 11.58
CA LEU A 62 7.53 -30.58 10.14
C LEU A 62 8.02 -32.01 9.83
N GLN A 63 8.77 -32.64 10.73
CA GLN A 63 9.24 -34.02 10.56
C GLN A 63 8.13 -35.07 10.67
N ILE A 64 7.04 -34.78 11.38
CA ILE A 64 5.88 -35.68 11.49
C ILE A 64 5.27 -35.96 10.10
N GLU A 65 5.38 -35.02 9.16
CA GLU A 65 4.81 -35.12 7.81
C GLU A 65 5.90 -35.25 6.71
N ASN A 66 7.09 -35.74 7.08
CA ASN A 66 8.25 -35.86 6.17
C ASN A 66 8.00 -36.77 4.96
N GLU A 67 7.13 -37.78 5.08
CA GLU A 67 6.76 -38.63 3.94
C GLU A 67 6.02 -37.84 2.85
N VAL A 68 5.20 -36.86 3.25
CA VAL A 68 4.44 -36.01 2.33
C VAL A 68 5.32 -34.92 1.71
N SER A 69 6.31 -34.43 2.46
CA SER A 69 7.31 -33.44 2.01
C SER A 69 7.95 -33.81 0.67
N GLN A 70 8.24 -35.09 0.42
CA GLN A 70 8.82 -35.54 -0.86
C GLN A 70 7.87 -35.37 -2.05
N GLY A 71 6.55 -35.48 -1.84
CA GLY A 71 5.53 -35.28 -2.86
C GLY A 71 5.28 -33.80 -3.19
N LEU A 72 5.54 -32.89 -2.25
CA LEU A 72 5.32 -31.45 -2.41
C LEU A 72 6.47 -30.72 -3.14
N LYS A 73 7.61 -31.40 -3.30
CA LYS A 73 8.82 -30.86 -3.93
C LYS A 73 9.11 -31.51 -5.28
N CYS A 74 9.71 -30.73 -6.16
CA CYS A 74 10.45 -31.22 -7.31
C CYS A 74 11.76 -31.88 -6.84
N ASN A 75 12.38 -32.70 -7.70
CA ASN A 75 13.65 -33.35 -7.40
C ASN A 75 14.80 -32.35 -7.17
N CYS A 76 14.67 -31.10 -7.60
CA CYS A 76 15.63 -30.03 -7.30
C CYS A 76 15.30 -29.25 -6.01
N GLY A 77 14.30 -29.68 -5.24
CA GLY A 77 13.85 -29.07 -3.99
C GLY A 77 12.84 -27.93 -4.15
N TRP A 78 12.52 -27.49 -5.36
CA TRP A 78 11.54 -26.41 -5.60
C TRP A 78 10.09 -26.88 -5.45
N PRO A 79 9.12 -25.98 -5.20
CA PRO A 79 7.71 -26.36 -5.08
C PRO A 79 7.17 -27.02 -6.34
N ARG A 80 6.28 -27.99 -6.16
CA ARG A 80 5.37 -28.41 -7.24
C ARG A 80 4.19 -27.43 -7.34
N PRO A 81 3.56 -27.29 -8.53
CA PRO A 81 2.35 -26.49 -8.67
C PRO A 81 1.28 -26.88 -7.64
N GLY A 82 0.63 -25.89 -7.00
CA GLY A 82 -0.42 -26.10 -6.00
C GLY A 82 0.04 -26.60 -4.63
N SER A 83 1.33 -26.88 -4.42
CA SER A 83 1.83 -27.53 -3.20
C SER A 83 1.65 -26.73 -1.91
N HIS A 84 1.38 -25.42 -2.00
CA HIS A 84 1.01 -24.57 -0.87
C HIS A 84 -0.39 -24.84 -0.32
N LEU A 85 -1.25 -25.51 -1.10
CA LEU A 85 -2.62 -25.86 -0.69
C LEU A 85 -2.67 -27.13 0.17
N PHE A 86 -1.53 -27.80 0.37
CA PHE A 86 -1.48 -28.96 1.24
C PHE A 86 -1.85 -28.58 2.69
N SER A 87 -2.83 -29.29 3.26
CA SER A 87 -3.32 -29.05 4.62
C SER A 87 -2.42 -29.71 5.65
N TRP A 88 -1.42 -28.98 6.14
CA TRP A 88 -0.57 -29.41 7.26
C TRP A 88 -1.37 -29.48 8.56
N LYS A 89 -1.18 -30.53 9.37
CA LYS A 89 -1.95 -30.74 10.62
C LYS A 89 -1.88 -29.56 11.61
N TYR A 90 -0.77 -28.85 11.62
CA TYR A 90 -0.51 -27.73 12.52
C TYR A 90 -0.26 -26.42 11.76
N SER A 91 -0.86 -26.26 10.57
CA SER A 91 -0.66 -25.09 9.69
C SER A 91 -0.82 -23.75 10.40
N ASP A 92 -1.93 -23.56 11.13
CA ASP A 92 -2.28 -22.28 11.72
C ASP A 92 -1.35 -21.92 12.88
N LEU A 93 -0.99 -22.94 13.67
CA LEU A 93 -0.03 -22.77 14.76
C LEU A 93 1.36 -22.46 14.22
N LEU A 94 1.83 -23.17 13.18
CA LEU A 94 3.09 -22.88 12.51
C LEU A 94 3.13 -21.45 11.95
N LEU A 95 2.08 -21.03 11.23
CA LEU A 95 1.99 -19.69 10.67
C LEU A 95 1.94 -18.62 11.77
N SER A 96 1.23 -18.85 12.87
CA SER A 96 1.18 -17.92 14.01
C SER A 96 2.54 -17.74 14.69
N ILE A 97 3.33 -18.81 14.82
CA ILE A 97 4.68 -18.76 15.41
C ILE A 97 5.64 -18.03 14.46
N LEU A 98 5.58 -18.33 13.17
CA LEU A 98 6.37 -17.64 12.14
C LEU A 98 5.96 -16.17 12.01
N SER A 99 4.69 -15.82 12.21
CA SER A 99 4.19 -14.44 12.16
C SER A 99 4.59 -13.62 13.40
N THR A 100 4.66 -14.24 14.57
CA THR A 100 5.03 -13.57 15.83
C THR A 100 6.54 -13.38 15.98
N THR A 101 7.32 -14.23 15.33
CA THR A 101 8.79 -14.17 15.37
C THR A 101 9.30 -12.85 14.75
N LYS A 102 10.03 -12.09 15.56
CA LYS A 102 10.73 -10.85 15.15
C LYS A 102 12.14 -11.14 14.60
N ASP A 103 12.79 -12.14 15.17
CA ASP A 103 14.14 -12.58 14.79
C ASP A 103 14.04 -13.58 13.63
N MET A 104 14.22 -13.07 12.43
CA MET A 104 14.00 -13.80 11.19
C MET A 104 15.27 -14.51 10.76
N ASP A 105 15.51 -15.70 11.33
CA ASP A 105 16.69 -16.47 10.97
C ASP A 105 16.53 -17.17 9.62
N ASN A 106 17.63 -17.21 8.86
CA ASN A 106 17.75 -18.03 7.65
C ASN A 106 17.43 -19.50 7.96
N ASP A 107 17.66 -19.95 9.19
CA ASP A 107 17.38 -21.30 9.64
C ASP A 107 15.88 -21.66 9.50
N PHE A 108 14.95 -20.79 9.91
CA PHE A 108 13.51 -21.05 9.72
C PHE A 108 13.15 -21.19 8.24
N LYS A 109 13.73 -20.32 7.40
CA LYS A 109 13.52 -20.33 5.95
C LYS A 109 14.04 -21.64 5.34
N GLU A 110 15.24 -22.07 5.71
CA GLU A 110 15.86 -23.31 5.23
C GLU A 110 15.10 -24.56 5.71
N ARG A 111 14.59 -24.56 6.94
CA ARG A 111 13.75 -25.65 7.45
C ARG A 111 12.42 -25.74 6.71
N CYS A 112 11.73 -24.62 6.49
CA CYS A 112 10.49 -24.61 5.71
C CYS A 112 10.72 -25.09 4.26
N PHE A 113 11.81 -24.63 3.62
CA PHE A 113 12.17 -25.06 2.27
C PHE A 113 12.52 -26.54 2.19
N SER A 114 13.40 -27.02 3.09
CA SER A 114 13.83 -28.42 3.11
C SER A 114 12.69 -29.38 3.42
N GLN A 115 11.68 -28.95 4.17
CA GLN A 115 10.50 -29.77 4.51
C GLN A 115 9.29 -29.54 3.59
N GLY A 116 9.38 -28.63 2.61
CA GLY A 116 8.26 -28.36 1.68
C GLY A 116 7.07 -27.65 2.32
N PHE A 117 7.26 -26.94 3.44
CA PHE A 117 6.22 -26.12 4.06
C PHE A 117 6.14 -24.75 3.38
N TRP A 118 5.47 -24.72 2.23
CA TRP A 118 5.46 -23.55 1.34
C TRP A 118 4.73 -22.34 1.90
N SER A 119 3.64 -22.54 2.65
CA SER A 119 2.88 -21.43 3.26
C SER A 119 3.74 -20.67 4.28
N GLY A 120 4.46 -21.38 5.14
CA GLY A 120 5.44 -20.75 6.04
C GLY A 120 6.60 -20.11 5.29
N TYR A 121 7.11 -20.78 4.26
CA TYR A 121 8.20 -20.24 3.44
C TYR A 121 7.81 -18.92 2.74
N LEU A 122 6.63 -18.84 2.13
CA LEU A 122 6.09 -17.62 1.50
C LEU A 122 5.94 -16.48 2.51
N LEU A 123 5.40 -16.77 3.70
CA LEU A 123 5.27 -15.80 4.79
C LEU A 123 6.64 -15.23 5.18
N LEU A 124 7.65 -16.10 5.33
CA LEU A 124 9.01 -15.70 5.67
C LEU A 124 9.65 -14.85 4.56
N LEU A 125 9.45 -15.20 3.28
CA LEU A 125 9.95 -14.42 2.15
C LEU A 125 9.34 -13.01 2.10
N LYS A 126 8.02 -12.89 2.32
CA LYS A 126 7.33 -11.59 2.38
C LYS A 126 7.90 -10.72 3.49
N LYS A 127 8.09 -11.29 4.69
CA LYS A 127 8.70 -10.60 5.84
C LYS A 127 10.15 -10.17 5.60
N LEU A 128 10.96 -11.03 4.99
CA LEU A 128 12.36 -10.75 4.65
C LEU A 128 12.51 -9.81 3.43
N LYS A 129 11.40 -9.42 2.80
CA LYS A 129 11.36 -8.58 1.57
C LYS A 129 12.19 -9.16 0.43
N LEU A 130 12.32 -10.49 0.34
CA LEU A 130 13.05 -11.17 -0.72
C LEU A 130 12.16 -11.33 -1.97
N LYS A 131 11.90 -10.21 -2.64
CA LYS A 131 10.92 -10.10 -3.74
C LYS A 131 11.23 -11.06 -4.90
N ASP A 132 12.48 -11.23 -5.28
CA ASP A 132 12.85 -11.99 -6.48
C ASP A 132 12.57 -13.49 -6.33
N ILE A 133 12.89 -14.04 -5.15
CA ILE A 133 12.62 -15.45 -4.83
C ILE A 133 11.12 -15.63 -4.64
N HIS A 134 10.44 -14.69 -3.96
CA HIS A 134 9.00 -14.74 -3.72
C HIS A 134 8.20 -14.82 -5.04
N ARG A 135 8.54 -13.96 -6.01
CA ARG A 135 7.91 -13.97 -7.35
C ARG A 135 8.11 -15.31 -8.07
N LYS A 136 9.33 -15.86 -8.07
CA LYS A 136 9.61 -17.16 -8.71
C LYS A 136 8.81 -18.30 -8.09
N ILE A 137 8.69 -18.31 -6.77
CA ILE A 137 7.93 -19.34 -6.05
C ILE A 137 6.43 -19.21 -6.35
N ILE A 138 5.88 -18.00 -6.39
CA ILE A 138 4.46 -17.79 -6.74
C ILE A 138 4.17 -18.29 -8.16
N ILE A 139 5.04 -17.96 -9.13
CA ILE A 139 4.87 -18.45 -10.50
C ILE A 139 4.95 -19.97 -10.55
N GLN A 140 5.89 -20.57 -9.80
CA GLN A 140 6.04 -22.03 -9.71
C GLN A 140 4.82 -22.72 -9.07
N LEU A 141 4.21 -22.10 -8.06
CA LEU A 141 3.01 -22.60 -7.40
C LEU A 141 1.77 -22.46 -8.29
N GLY A 142 1.75 -21.48 -9.19
CA GLY A 142 0.74 -21.37 -10.24
C GLY A 142 -0.65 -20.99 -9.73
N ASP A 143 -0.75 -20.35 -8.57
CA ASP A 143 -2.02 -19.94 -7.97
C ASP A 143 -2.23 -18.42 -8.02
N ILE A 144 -3.34 -17.99 -8.61
CA ILE A 144 -3.75 -16.59 -8.68
C ILE A 144 -4.09 -16.00 -7.31
N SER A 145 -4.52 -16.80 -6.34
CA SER A 145 -4.84 -16.31 -5.00
C SER A 145 -3.62 -15.68 -4.29
N LEU A 146 -2.41 -16.03 -4.76
CA LEU A 146 -1.14 -15.49 -4.29
C LEU A 146 -0.77 -14.15 -4.95
N LEU A 147 -1.47 -13.72 -6.01
CA LEU A 147 -1.34 -12.39 -6.63
C LEU A 147 -2.34 -11.39 -6.02
N ASP A 148 -2.38 -11.33 -4.69
CA ASP A 148 -3.22 -10.43 -3.93
C ASP A 148 -2.41 -9.78 -2.81
N ASP A 149 -2.66 -8.50 -2.55
CA ASP A 149 -1.98 -7.75 -1.49
C ASP A 149 -2.54 -8.13 -0.11
N ASP A 150 -3.86 -8.39 -0.05
CA ASP A 150 -4.58 -8.77 1.18
C ASP A 150 -4.19 -10.16 1.68
N ASN A 151 -3.62 -11.00 0.80
CA ASN A 151 -3.14 -12.32 1.18
C ASN A 151 -1.80 -12.22 1.92
N GLN A 152 -1.74 -12.76 3.14
CA GLN A 152 -0.51 -12.79 3.96
C GLN A 152 0.63 -13.56 3.27
N LEU A 153 0.32 -14.49 2.37
CA LEU A 153 1.29 -15.31 1.63
C LEU A 153 1.60 -14.75 0.24
N GLY A 154 0.76 -13.83 -0.25
CA GLY A 154 0.80 -13.31 -1.60
C GLY A 154 1.82 -12.21 -1.84
N TYR A 155 2.08 -11.96 -3.13
CA TYR A 155 2.89 -10.86 -3.65
C TYR A 155 2.11 -10.15 -4.75
N LEU A 156 1.85 -8.85 -4.55
CA LEU A 156 1.30 -7.99 -5.60
C LEU A 156 2.38 -7.01 -6.08
N PRO A 157 2.76 -7.02 -7.37
CA PRO A 157 3.68 -6.04 -7.91
C PRO A 157 3.09 -4.63 -7.79
N SER A 158 3.84 -3.69 -7.21
CA SER A 158 3.31 -2.35 -6.91
C SER A 158 3.53 -1.33 -8.03
N ASN A 159 4.56 -1.52 -8.84
CA ASN A 159 4.99 -0.56 -9.86
C ASN A 159 5.13 -1.22 -11.25
N LEU A 160 5.25 -0.40 -12.29
CA LEU A 160 5.34 -0.86 -13.67
C LEU A 160 6.54 -1.79 -13.91
N GLU A 161 7.67 -1.50 -13.28
CA GLU A 161 8.91 -2.28 -13.44
C GLU A 161 8.76 -3.67 -12.82
N GLU A 162 8.20 -3.76 -11.62
CA GLU A 162 7.94 -5.03 -10.94
C GLU A 162 6.94 -5.90 -11.72
N TRP A 163 5.95 -5.29 -12.37
CA TRP A 163 5.02 -5.99 -13.27
C TRP A 163 5.72 -6.47 -14.54
N LYS A 164 6.61 -5.67 -15.15
CA LYS A 164 7.44 -6.09 -16.29
C LYS A 164 8.33 -7.28 -15.92
N GLU A 165 9.02 -7.21 -14.79
CA GLU A 165 9.84 -8.30 -14.26
C GLU A 165 9.02 -9.56 -14.00
N PHE A 166 7.86 -9.44 -13.34
CA PHE A 166 7.00 -10.58 -13.03
C PHE A 166 6.52 -11.29 -14.31
N LEU A 167 6.02 -10.53 -15.29
CA LEU A 167 5.55 -11.10 -16.56
C LEU A 167 6.68 -11.64 -17.42
N THR A 168 7.88 -11.05 -17.35
CA THR A 168 9.07 -11.59 -18.03
C THR A 168 9.50 -12.92 -17.41
N LEU A 169 9.50 -13.01 -16.08
CA LEU A 169 9.76 -14.28 -15.37
C LEU A 169 8.69 -15.33 -15.72
N TYR A 170 7.42 -14.91 -15.82
CA TYR A 170 6.33 -15.80 -16.21
C TYR A 170 6.48 -16.27 -17.67
N ALA A 171 6.92 -15.42 -18.59
CA ALA A 171 7.22 -15.82 -19.97
C ALA A 171 8.37 -16.84 -20.06
N GLN A 172 9.35 -16.75 -19.16
CA GLN A 172 10.46 -17.70 -19.09
C GLN A 172 10.04 -19.07 -18.54
N SER A 173 9.05 -19.13 -17.65
CA SER A 173 8.39 -20.40 -17.30
C SER A 173 7.46 -20.81 -18.42
N SER A 174 7.88 -21.77 -19.25
CA SER A 174 6.99 -22.33 -20.26
C SER A 174 5.86 -23.12 -19.59
N VAL A 175 4.71 -22.45 -19.45
CA VAL A 175 3.42 -23.12 -19.26
C VAL A 175 2.95 -23.51 -20.65
N SER A 176 3.34 -24.70 -21.11
CA SER A 176 2.65 -25.34 -22.23
C SER A 176 1.32 -25.91 -21.72
N THR A 177 0.35 -26.07 -22.60
CA THR A 177 -1.09 -26.28 -22.34
C THR A 177 -1.47 -27.35 -21.30
N GLU A 178 -0.55 -28.21 -20.88
CA GLU A 178 -0.78 -29.30 -19.91
C GLU A 178 0.33 -29.44 -18.84
N MET A 179 1.43 -28.69 -18.94
CA MET A 179 2.63 -28.88 -18.12
C MET A 179 3.24 -27.55 -17.63
N VAL A 180 3.63 -27.50 -16.36
CA VAL A 180 4.42 -26.41 -15.78
C VAL A 180 5.88 -26.85 -15.67
N THR A 181 6.80 -26.06 -16.22
CA THR A 181 8.24 -26.29 -16.08
C THR A 181 8.78 -25.73 -14.77
N CYS A 182 9.59 -26.52 -14.07
CA CYS A 182 10.29 -26.06 -12.89
C CYS A 182 11.40 -25.06 -13.26
N PHE A 183 11.38 -23.86 -12.69
CA PHE A 183 12.37 -22.80 -12.97
C PHE A 183 13.85 -23.20 -12.81
N THR A 184 14.15 -24.18 -11.96
CA THR A 184 15.55 -24.52 -11.63
C THR A 184 16.07 -25.72 -12.40
N CYS A 185 15.22 -26.74 -12.63
CA CYS A 185 15.66 -27.97 -13.28
C CYS A 185 14.99 -28.24 -14.62
N ASN A 186 14.10 -27.34 -15.08
CA ASN A 186 13.33 -27.45 -16.32
C ASN A 186 12.51 -28.74 -16.46
N LYS A 187 12.28 -29.46 -15.35
CA LYS A 187 11.40 -30.64 -15.34
C LYS A 187 9.95 -30.21 -15.47
N GLN A 188 9.22 -30.90 -16.32
CA GLN A 188 7.80 -30.70 -16.51
C GLN A 188 7.01 -31.41 -15.42
N HIS A 189 6.05 -30.69 -14.84
CA HIS A 189 5.09 -31.21 -13.88
C HIS A 189 3.69 -31.02 -14.44
N SER A 190 2.79 -31.97 -14.15
CA SER A 190 1.38 -31.85 -14.53
C SER A 190 0.76 -30.61 -13.88
N ILE A 191 -0.11 -29.93 -14.63
CA ILE A 191 -0.96 -28.83 -14.14
C ILE A 191 -1.95 -29.31 -13.06
N CYS A 192 -2.29 -30.61 -13.06
CA CYS A 192 -3.14 -31.24 -12.06
C CYS A 192 -2.28 -31.83 -10.94
N THR A 193 -2.40 -31.29 -9.73
CA THR A 193 -1.80 -31.91 -8.54
C THR A 193 -2.86 -32.54 -7.65
N GLU A 194 -2.79 -33.86 -7.53
CA GLU A 194 -3.57 -34.62 -6.56
C GLU A 194 -2.86 -34.55 -5.20
N PHE A 195 -3.37 -33.72 -4.29
CA PHE A 195 -2.93 -33.75 -2.90
C PHE A 195 -3.80 -34.75 -2.16
N SER A 196 -3.36 -36.00 -2.14
CA SER A 196 -4.00 -37.05 -1.37
C SER A 196 -3.84 -36.75 0.12
N HIS A 197 -4.82 -36.07 0.72
CA HIS A 197 -5.30 -36.19 2.10
C HIS A 197 -6.35 -35.09 2.39
N THR A 198 -7.52 -35.12 1.75
CA THR A 198 -8.77 -34.63 2.36
C THR A 198 -9.94 -35.37 1.72
N THR A 199 -10.57 -36.23 2.51
CA THR A 199 -11.96 -36.73 2.39
C THR A 199 -12.64 -36.60 1.01
N ASN A 200 -12.67 -37.70 0.25
CA ASN A 200 -13.67 -38.15 -0.74
C ASN A 200 -14.31 -37.19 -1.78
N ASP A 201 -13.97 -35.90 -1.86
CA ASP A 201 -14.61 -34.95 -2.79
C ASP A 201 -13.67 -33.88 -3.38
N THR A 202 -12.36 -33.99 -3.18
CA THR A 202 -11.42 -32.97 -3.69
C THR A 202 -11.17 -33.14 -5.18
N LYS A 203 -11.80 -32.27 -5.98
CA LYS A 203 -11.42 -32.04 -7.38
C LYS A 203 -9.91 -31.78 -7.48
N PRO A 204 -9.22 -32.32 -8.50
CA PRO A 204 -7.81 -32.02 -8.72
C PRO A 204 -7.63 -30.50 -8.86
N TRP A 205 -6.64 -29.95 -8.16
CA TRP A 205 -6.34 -28.54 -8.30
C TRP A 205 -5.64 -28.30 -9.63
N ASN A 206 -6.10 -27.29 -10.36
CA ASN A 206 -5.53 -26.86 -11.63
C ASN A 206 -4.84 -25.52 -11.44
N VAL A 207 -3.73 -25.33 -12.15
CA VAL A 207 -3.02 -24.05 -12.26
C VAL A 207 -4.00 -22.96 -12.72
N SER A 208 -4.29 -22.04 -11.81
CA SER A 208 -5.18 -20.89 -12.02
C SER A 208 -4.41 -19.69 -12.57
N LEU A 209 -3.08 -19.70 -12.47
CA LEU A 209 -2.20 -18.67 -12.99
C LEU A 209 -2.02 -18.82 -14.51
N GLN A 210 -2.94 -18.25 -15.28
CA GLN A 210 -2.82 -18.12 -16.75
C GLN A 210 -2.55 -16.67 -17.15
N TRP A 211 -1.98 -16.46 -18.35
CA TRP A 211 -1.73 -15.14 -18.95
C TRP A 211 -2.93 -14.21 -18.85
N GLU A 212 -4.12 -14.67 -19.23
CA GLU A 212 -5.35 -13.89 -19.17
C GLU A 212 -5.67 -13.41 -17.75
N THR A 213 -5.64 -14.32 -16.78
CA THR A 213 -5.90 -14.03 -15.36
C THR A 213 -4.89 -13.07 -14.76
N ILE A 214 -3.59 -13.23 -15.04
CA ILE A 214 -2.56 -12.29 -14.58
C ILE A 214 -2.82 -10.90 -15.17
N CYS A 215 -3.16 -10.81 -16.46
CA CYS A 215 -3.45 -9.54 -17.10
C CYS A 215 -4.73 -8.90 -16.58
N ARG A 216 -5.75 -9.70 -16.20
CA ARG A 216 -6.95 -9.19 -15.53
C ARG A 216 -6.62 -8.55 -14.18
N VAL A 217 -5.77 -9.18 -13.37
CA VAL A 217 -5.28 -8.60 -12.11
C VAL A 217 -4.46 -7.33 -12.39
N ALA A 218 -3.56 -7.36 -13.38
CA ALA A 218 -2.79 -6.18 -13.76
C ALA A 218 -3.67 -5.00 -14.17
N LEU A 219 -4.77 -5.22 -14.90
CA LEU A 219 -5.72 -4.17 -15.29
C LEU A 219 -6.50 -3.55 -14.11
N LEU A 220 -6.58 -4.24 -12.97
CA LEU A 220 -7.21 -3.68 -11.75
C LEU A 220 -6.27 -2.71 -11.04
N HIS A 221 -4.96 -2.91 -11.13
CA HIS A 221 -3.95 -2.11 -10.42
C HIS A 221 -3.18 -1.13 -11.31
N LEU A 222 -3.15 -1.35 -12.63
CA LEU A 222 -2.47 -0.52 -13.61
C LEU A 222 -3.44 -0.02 -14.69
N ASP A 223 -3.15 1.16 -15.22
CA ASP A 223 -3.86 1.71 -16.36
C ASP A 223 -3.74 0.76 -17.57
N SER A 224 -4.82 0.63 -18.33
CA SER A 224 -4.86 -0.21 -19.53
C SER A 224 -3.77 0.13 -20.57
N ILE A 225 -3.34 1.39 -20.62
CA ILE A 225 -2.25 1.85 -21.51
C ILE A 225 -0.91 1.25 -21.09
N LYS A 226 -0.62 1.25 -19.78
CA LYS A 226 0.60 0.70 -19.19
C LYS A 226 0.65 -0.80 -19.37
N VAL A 227 -0.46 -1.50 -19.12
CA VAL A 227 -0.56 -2.95 -19.34
C VAL A 227 -0.28 -3.29 -20.81
N LEU A 228 -0.87 -2.54 -21.75
CA LEU A 228 -0.61 -2.72 -23.19
C LEU A 228 0.85 -2.46 -23.57
N GLU A 229 1.52 -1.50 -22.94
CA GLU A 229 2.95 -1.28 -23.15
C GLU A 229 3.78 -2.51 -22.75
N ILE A 230 3.47 -3.10 -21.59
CA ILE A 230 4.15 -4.32 -21.12
C ILE A 230 3.88 -5.49 -22.06
N LEU A 231 2.63 -5.69 -22.46
CA LEU A 231 2.26 -6.80 -23.35
C LEU A 231 2.91 -6.68 -24.74
N LYS A 232 3.17 -5.47 -25.24
CA LYS A 232 3.91 -5.26 -26.50
C LYS A 232 5.37 -5.67 -26.40
N THR A 233 5.97 -5.58 -25.22
CA THR A 233 7.38 -5.94 -25.01
C THR A 233 7.60 -7.44 -24.81
N LEU A 234 6.54 -8.22 -24.61
CA LEU A 234 6.61 -9.64 -24.30
C LEU A 234 6.19 -10.50 -25.50
N GLU A 235 6.90 -11.60 -25.73
CA GLU A 235 6.54 -12.62 -26.70
C GLU A 235 5.48 -13.55 -26.10
N ILE A 236 4.21 -13.24 -26.31
CA ILE A 236 3.09 -14.00 -25.73
C ILE A 236 2.69 -15.13 -26.70
N PRO A 237 2.51 -16.38 -26.22
CA PRO A 237 2.12 -17.49 -27.09
C PRO A 237 0.73 -17.27 -27.73
N ASN A 238 0.61 -17.70 -28.98
CA ASN A 238 -0.64 -17.59 -29.75
C ASN A 238 -1.77 -18.35 -29.06
N GLY A 239 -2.90 -17.68 -28.82
CA GLY A 239 -4.08 -18.27 -28.14
C GLY A 239 -4.11 -18.06 -26.62
N ALA A 240 -3.15 -17.34 -26.02
CA ALA A 240 -3.12 -17.06 -24.58
C ALA A 240 -4.26 -16.18 -24.05
N PHE A 241 -4.98 -15.49 -24.94
CA PHE A 241 -6.07 -14.58 -24.58
C PHE A 241 -7.37 -14.96 -25.26
N SER A 242 -8.47 -14.99 -24.51
CA SER A 242 -9.80 -15.14 -25.06
C SER A 242 -10.25 -13.91 -25.87
N SER A 243 -11.16 -14.12 -26.83
CA SER A 243 -11.79 -13.02 -27.58
C SER A 243 -12.55 -12.05 -26.66
N GLU A 244 -13.12 -12.57 -25.58
CA GLU A 244 -13.82 -11.76 -24.57
C GLU A 244 -12.85 -10.85 -23.81
N PHE A 245 -11.68 -11.37 -23.41
CA PHE A 245 -10.65 -10.57 -22.78
C PHE A 245 -10.19 -9.42 -23.67
N TYR A 246 -9.94 -9.68 -24.97
CA TYR A 246 -9.56 -8.64 -25.92
C TYR A 246 -10.61 -7.52 -26.01
N ARG A 247 -11.90 -7.86 -26.08
CA ARG A 247 -12.99 -6.88 -26.07
C ARG A 247 -13.04 -6.07 -24.78
N SER A 248 -12.84 -6.72 -23.64
CA SER A 248 -12.79 -6.06 -22.32
C SER A 248 -11.61 -5.07 -22.25
N LEU A 249 -10.43 -5.50 -22.66
CA LEU A 249 -9.22 -4.68 -22.64
C LEU A 249 -9.33 -3.48 -23.60
N MET A 250 -9.91 -3.66 -24.79
CA MET A 250 -10.20 -2.55 -25.71
C MET A 250 -11.21 -1.55 -25.13
N ARG A 251 -12.27 -2.03 -24.47
CA ARG A 251 -13.24 -1.15 -23.79
C ARG A 251 -12.57 -0.35 -22.68
N SER A 252 -11.80 -1.00 -21.81
CA SER A 252 -11.04 -0.33 -20.74
C SER A 252 -10.08 0.72 -21.31
N PHE A 253 -9.38 0.41 -22.40
CA PHE A 253 -8.51 1.36 -23.10
C PHE A 253 -9.26 2.60 -23.62
N LEU A 254 -10.40 2.40 -24.30
CA LEU A 254 -11.20 3.50 -24.81
C LEU A 254 -11.76 4.36 -23.66
N LEU A 255 -12.23 3.74 -22.59
CA LEU A 255 -12.72 4.42 -21.40
C LEU A 255 -11.63 5.26 -20.73
N ASN A 256 -10.44 4.69 -20.49
CA ASN A 256 -9.32 5.42 -19.89
C ASN A 256 -8.87 6.61 -20.75
N LYS A 257 -8.84 6.44 -22.08
CA LYS A 257 -8.52 7.54 -23.01
C LYS A 257 -9.56 8.66 -22.96
N GLN A 258 -10.85 8.32 -22.90
CA GLN A 258 -11.93 9.30 -22.75
C GLN A 258 -11.89 9.99 -21.39
N GLN A 259 -11.68 9.24 -20.31
CA GLN A 259 -11.57 9.79 -18.95
C GLN A 259 -10.41 10.77 -18.83
N SER A 260 -9.22 10.42 -19.33
CA SER A 260 -8.06 11.33 -19.34
C SER A 260 -8.35 12.63 -20.10
N ALA A 261 -8.97 12.54 -21.28
CA ALA A 261 -9.36 13.72 -22.05
C ALA A 261 -10.41 14.58 -21.33
N LEU A 262 -11.39 13.95 -20.67
CA LEU A 262 -12.40 14.64 -19.88
C LEU A 262 -11.78 15.36 -18.68
N ILE A 263 -10.91 14.70 -17.91
CA ILE A 263 -10.20 15.29 -16.77
C ILE A 263 -9.43 16.53 -17.24
N HIS A 264 -8.67 16.42 -18.33
CA HIS A 264 -7.89 17.53 -18.87
C HIS A 264 -8.78 18.71 -19.29
N ARG A 265 -9.94 18.43 -19.90
CA ARG A 265 -10.93 19.44 -20.27
C ARG A 265 -11.56 20.09 -19.04
N THR A 266 -11.94 19.30 -18.03
CA THR A 266 -12.52 19.82 -16.78
C THR A 266 -11.54 20.68 -16.01
N LEU A 267 -10.28 20.25 -15.88
CA LEU A 267 -9.24 21.03 -15.21
C LEU A 267 -8.93 22.33 -15.97
N SER A 268 -8.89 22.29 -17.29
CA SER A 268 -8.73 23.50 -18.11
C SER A 268 -9.90 24.47 -17.95
N THR A 269 -11.13 23.94 -17.88
CA THR A 269 -12.35 24.75 -17.71
C THR A 269 -12.44 25.34 -16.29
N VAL A 270 -12.13 24.56 -15.26
CA VAL A 270 -12.06 25.04 -13.88
C VAL A 270 -10.92 26.06 -13.74
N GLY A 271 -9.77 25.78 -14.35
CA GLY A 271 -8.66 26.73 -14.43
C GLY A 271 -9.12 28.05 -15.04
N SER A 272 -9.62 28.03 -16.27
CA SER A 272 -10.07 29.26 -16.96
C SER A 272 -11.18 29.99 -16.20
N TYR A 273 -12.10 29.26 -15.57
CA TYR A 273 -13.14 29.83 -14.72
C TYR A 273 -12.57 30.52 -13.48
N LEU A 274 -11.69 29.84 -12.73
CA LEU A 274 -11.02 30.41 -11.56
C LEU A 274 -10.20 31.64 -11.95
N TRP A 275 -9.49 31.58 -13.08
CA TRP A 275 -8.73 32.72 -13.60
C TRP A 275 -9.63 33.89 -14.03
N SER A 276 -10.79 33.62 -14.62
CA SER A 276 -11.76 34.66 -14.99
C SER A 276 -12.41 35.35 -13.78
N ARG A 277 -12.61 34.62 -12.67
CA ARG A 277 -13.20 35.16 -11.44
C ARG A 277 -12.19 35.85 -10.53
N LYS A 278 -10.97 35.33 -10.40
CA LYS A 278 -9.92 35.88 -9.51
C LYS A 278 -9.52 37.30 -9.91
N LEU A 279 -9.67 37.67 -11.18
CA LEU A 279 -9.43 39.03 -11.64
C LEU A 279 -10.34 40.07 -11.00
N LYS A 280 -11.56 39.72 -10.55
CA LYS A 280 -12.48 40.70 -9.92
C LYS A 280 -12.13 41.05 -8.47
N SER A 281 -11.33 40.23 -7.79
CA SER A 281 -10.94 40.44 -6.38
C SER A 281 -9.47 40.80 -6.18
N LEU A 282 -8.72 41.04 -7.26
CA LEU A 282 -7.31 41.41 -7.22
C LEU A 282 -7.15 42.93 -7.26
N SER A 283 -6.21 43.44 -6.47
CA SER A 283 -5.85 44.86 -6.49
C SER A 283 -5.39 45.30 -7.89
N PRO A 284 -5.60 46.58 -8.27
CA PRO A 284 -5.18 47.11 -9.57
C PRO A 284 -3.69 46.88 -9.88
N GLU A 285 -2.82 46.96 -8.87
CA GLU A 285 -1.38 46.70 -9.00
C GLU A 285 -1.10 45.23 -9.37
N ALA A 286 -1.78 44.29 -8.73
CA ALA A 286 -1.67 42.88 -9.07
C ALA A 286 -2.18 42.63 -10.49
N ARG A 287 -3.30 43.25 -10.90
CA ARG A 287 -3.83 43.14 -12.28
C ARG A 287 -2.82 43.60 -13.33
N LEU A 288 -2.10 44.69 -13.09
CA LEU A 288 -1.09 45.21 -14.03
C LEU A 288 0.14 44.30 -14.14
N VAL A 289 0.62 43.75 -13.02
CA VAL A 289 1.71 42.76 -13.03
C VAL A 289 1.27 41.49 -13.78
N PHE A 290 0.03 41.04 -13.57
CA PHE A 290 -0.51 39.85 -14.24
C PHE A 290 -0.79 40.05 -15.74
N GLN A 291 -1.22 41.23 -16.19
CA GLN A 291 -1.38 41.52 -17.62
C GLN A 291 -0.03 41.46 -18.35
N LYS A 292 1.03 41.99 -17.73
CA LYS A 292 2.40 41.90 -18.27
C LYS A 292 2.90 40.46 -18.38
N GLU A 293 2.53 39.60 -17.44
CA GLU A 293 2.91 38.17 -17.44
C GLU A 293 2.14 37.37 -18.51
N LYS A 294 0.87 37.70 -18.74
CA LYS A 294 0.03 37.09 -19.80
C LYS A 294 0.49 37.48 -21.21
N GLU A 295 0.98 38.71 -21.40
CA GLU A 295 1.50 39.19 -22.68
C GLU A 295 2.89 38.65 -23.03
N LYS A 296 3.60 38.04 -22.06
CA LYS A 296 4.89 37.38 -22.28
C LYS A 296 4.95 35.99 -21.63
N PRO A 297 4.43 34.93 -22.28
CA PRO A 297 4.44 33.58 -21.74
C PRO A 297 5.83 32.90 -21.70
N GLY A 298 6.93 33.64 -21.90
CA GLY A 298 8.24 33.03 -22.19
C GLY A 298 9.48 33.78 -21.70
N ALA A 299 9.37 34.78 -20.83
CA ALA A 299 10.55 35.37 -20.21
C ALA A 299 10.81 34.68 -18.86
N SER A 300 11.76 33.75 -18.89
CA SER A 300 12.29 33.02 -17.76
C SER A 300 12.50 33.88 -16.51
N ALA A 301 12.26 33.22 -15.37
CA ALA A 301 12.57 33.65 -14.02
C ALA A 301 14.06 34.02 -13.84
N THR A 302 14.43 35.24 -14.23
CA THR A 302 15.72 35.82 -13.84
C THR A 302 15.63 37.34 -13.85
N GLN A 303 15.15 37.93 -12.74
CA GLN A 303 15.72 39.13 -12.12
C GLN A 303 14.82 39.54 -10.95
N LEU A 304 15.20 39.10 -9.74
CA LEU A 304 14.91 39.86 -8.53
C LEU A 304 15.63 41.21 -8.67
N GLN A 305 14.95 42.22 -9.18
CA GLN A 305 15.31 43.60 -8.88
C GLN A 305 14.58 43.99 -7.60
N LYS A 306 15.37 44.12 -6.54
CA LYS A 306 15.04 44.92 -5.35
C LYS A 306 14.66 46.33 -5.82
N ASN A 307 13.36 46.61 -5.90
CA ASN A 307 12.87 47.97 -5.74
C ASN A 307 12.42 48.11 -4.29
N GLU A 308 13.29 48.75 -3.51
CA GLU A 308 12.91 49.43 -2.28
C GLU A 308 11.98 50.59 -2.66
N ASP A 309 10.68 50.34 -2.66
CA ASP A 309 9.68 51.38 -2.46
C ASP A 309 8.74 50.90 -1.34
N SER A 310 9.27 51.02 -0.13
CA SER A 310 8.49 50.94 1.09
C SER A 310 7.53 52.13 1.15
N ALA A 311 6.25 51.81 1.30
CA ALA A 311 5.19 52.63 1.88
C ALA A 311 4.44 53.62 0.97
N LYS A 312 3.66 53.10 0.01
CA LYS A 312 2.28 53.61 -0.24
C LYS A 312 1.26 52.48 -0.40
N ALA A 313 1.29 51.49 0.49
CA ALA A 313 0.14 50.63 0.76
C ALA A 313 -0.92 51.43 1.54
N GLY A 314 -1.58 52.37 0.86
CA GLY A 314 -2.55 53.29 1.45
C GLY A 314 -3.35 54.14 0.46
N CYS A 315 -3.16 54.00 -0.85
CA CYS A 315 -4.03 54.66 -1.82
C CYS A 315 -5.34 53.86 -1.96
N SER A 316 -6.37 54.36 -1.30
CA SER A 316 -7.74 53.93 -1.50
C SER A 316 -8.15 54.27 -2.94
N TYR A 317 -8.36 53.26 -3.78
CA TYR A 317 -8.87 53.49 -5.14
C TYR A 317 -10.33 53.97 -5.07
N LEU A 318 -10.63 55.04 -5.81
CA LEU A 318 -11.94 55.72 -5.84
C LEU A 318 -13.07 54.82 -6.40
N GLU A 319 -12.72 53.71 -7.06
CA GLU A 319 -13.66 52.89 -7.83
C GLU A 319 -14.29 51.71 -7.06
N GLU A 320 -13.92 51.47 -5.79
CA GLU A 320 -14.45 50.35 -5.01
C GLU A 320 -14.93 50.78 -3.60
N PRO A 321 -16.16 51.31 -3.45
CA PRO A 321 -16.70 51.71 -2.14
C PRO A 321 -16.90 50.53 -1.17
N GLU A 322 -16.88 49.29 -1.65
CA GLU A 322 -17.10 48.06 -0.87
C GLU A 322 -15.81 47.29 -0.54
N SER A 323 -14.64 47.77 -0.97
CA SER A 323 -13.36 47.03 -0.84
C SER A 323 -12.62 47.45 0.44
N HIS A 324 -12.45 46.50 1.36
CA HIS A 324 -11.73 46.69 2.63
C HIS A 324 -10.21 46.41 2.53
N TRP A 325 -9.71 46.15 1.31
CA TRP A 325 -8.30 45.86 1.09
C TRP A 325 -7.42 47.06 1.47
N GLY A 326 -6.44 46.82 2.36
CA GLY A 326 -5.50 47.85 2.82
C GLY A 326 -5.90 48.60 4.09
N VAL A 327 -7.10 48.35 4.65
CA VAL A 327 -7.50 48.94 5.95
C VAL A 327 -6.92 48.11 7.09
N LYS A 328 -5.97 48.67 7.83
CA LYS A 328 -5.42 48.03 9.03
C LYS A 328 -6.48 48.03 10.14
N ILE A 329 -6.95 46.86 10.51
CA ILE A 329 -7.85 46.68 11.65
C ILE A 329 -7.18 45.89 12.78
N SER A 330 -7.47 46.27 14.02
CA SER A 330 -7.10 45.48 15.19
C SER A 330 -8.26 44.57 15.58
N LEU A 331 -8.14 43.28 15.28
CA LEU A 331 -9.13 42.25 15.60
C LEU A 331 -9.31 42.03 17.12
N LYS A 332 -8.41 42.57 17.95
CA LYS A 332 -8.53 42.58 19.42
C LYS A 332 -9.45 43.68 19.95
N SER A 333 -10.04 44.50 19.06
CA SER A 333 -10.94 45.56 19.47
C SER A 333 -12.34 45.04 19.79
N VAL A 334 -13.06 45.81 20.61
CA VAL A 334 -14.46 45.57 20.96
C VAL A 334 -15.36 46.39 20.05
N CYS A 335 -16.49 45.81 19.65
CA CYS A 335 -17.51 46.54 18.93
C CYS A 335 -18.05 47.66 19.83
N ARG A 336 -17.99 48.91 19.39
CA ARG A 336 -18.44 50.06 20.21
C ARG A 336 -19.95 50.10 20.46
N VAL A 337 -20.73 49.38 19.66
CA VAL A 337 -22.20 49.32 19.77
C VAL A 337 -22.63 48.28 20.80
N CYS A 338 -22.18 47.02 20.68
CA CYS A 338 -22.57 45.96 21.62
C CYS A 338 -21.55 45.71 22.74
N LYS A 339 -20.39 46.37 22.72
CA LYS A 339 -19.26 46.21 23.65
C LYS A 339 -18.63 44.81 23.72
N MET A 340 -19.09 43.89 22.88
CA MET A 340 -18.54 42.55 22.77
C MET A 340 -17.28 42.54 21.87
N PRO A 341 -16.32 41.63 22.10
CA PRO A 341 -15.15 41.48 21.23
C PRO A 341 -15.60 41.13 19.81
N LEU A 342 -14.92 41.68 18.80
CA LEU A 342 -15.26 41.45 17.39
C LEU A 342 -15.17 39.98 16.95
N THR A 343 -14.51 39.14 17.75
CA THR A 343 -14.42 37.69 17.57
C THR A 343 -15.64 36.94 18.08
N SER A 344 -16.58 37.60 18.77
CA SER A 344 -17.80 36.96 19.28
C SER A 344 -18.91 36.92 18.24
N HIS A 345 -19.54 35.77 18.08
CA HIS A 345 -20.67 35.61 17.17
C HIS A 345 -21.96 36.09 17.85
N LEU A 346 -22.53 37.21 17.39
CA LEU A 346 -23.79 37.75 17.91
C LEU A 346 -25.04 37.03 17.36
N SER A 347 -24.96 36.40 16.18
CA SER A 347 -26.07 35.67 15.56
C SER A 347 -25.57 34.62 14.56
N PRO A 348 -26.21 33.43 14.48
CA PRO A 348 -25.90 32.42 13.48
C PRO A 348 -26.32 32.80 12.05
N SER A 349 -27.21 33.79 11.85
CA SER A 349 -27.71 34.19 10.52
C SER A 349 -27.05 35.44 9.92
N GLN A 350 -26.33 36.24 10.73
CA GLN A 350 -25.66 37.47 10.32
C GLN A 350 -24.24 37.53 10.91
N GLY A 351 -23.46 36.48 10.66
CA GLY A 351 -22.05 36.42 11.03
C GLY A 351 -21.23 37.35 10.14
N GLY A 352 -20.43 38.23 10.73
CA GLY A 352 -19.51 39.09 10.00
C GLY A 352 -19.07 40.32 10.80
N ILE A 353 -17.98 40.92 10.34
CA ILE A 353 -17.45 42.20 10.83
C ILE A 353 -17.52 43.18 9.66
N THR A 354 -18.13 44.34 9.89
CA THR A 354 -18.13 45.47 8.95
C THR A 354 -17.02 46.43 9.33
N VAL A 355 -16.21 46.81 8.36
CA VAL A 355 -15.07 47.72 8.56
C VAL A 355 -15.29 48.98 7.74
N TYR A 356 -15.25 50.13 8.38
CA TYR A 356 -15.38 51.42 7.70
C TYR A 356 -14.02 51.95 7.25
N ARG A 357 -14.02 52.87 6.26
CA ARG A 357 -12.80 53.49 5.73
C ARG A 357 -11.99 54.25 6.78
N CYS A 358 -12.62 54.68 7.86
CA CYS A 358 -11.97 55.29 9.03
C CYS A 358 -11.24 54.28 9.93
N GLY A 359 -11.28 52.98 9.63
CA GLY A 359 -10.66 51.91 10.42
C GLY A 359 -11.50 51.39 11.58
N HIS A 360 -12.67 51.99 11.84
CA HIS A 360 -13.61 51.49 12.85
C HIS A 360 -14.32 50.22 12.36
N SER A 361 -14.47 49.26 13.28
CA SER A 361 -15.04 47.94 12.99
C SER A 361 -16.16 47.59 13.97
N TYR A 362 -17.19 46.95 13.43
CA TYR A 362 -18.42 46.60 14.14
C TYR A 362 -18.87 45.21 13.70
N HIS A 363 -19.69 44.53 14.50
CA HIS A 363 -20.39 43.36 14.00
C HIS A 363 -21.40 43.80 12.93
N THR A 364 -21.59 42.98 11.89
CA THR A 364 -22.55 43.28 10.82
C THR A 364 -23.97 43.52 11.35
N ALA A 365 -24.38 42.80 12.40
CA ALA A 365 -25.67 43.02 13.06
C ALA A 365 -25.76 44.38 13.79
N CYS A 366 -24.64 44.95 14.23
CA CYS A 366 -24.55 46.22 14.93
C CYS A 366 -24.46 47.43 14.00
N SER A 367 -24.26 47.19 12.70
CA SER A 367 -23.91 48.19 11.70
C SER A 367 -25.01 48.29 10.64
N LYS A 368 -26.22 48.71 11.05
CA LYS A 368 -27.38 48.74 10.16
C LYS A 368 -27.40 49.94 9.20
N GLU A 369 -26.69 51.01 9.53
CA GLU A 369 -26.91 52.31 8.88
C GLU A 369 -25.87 52.65 7.81
N GLY A 370 -24.91 51.77 7.51
CA GLY A 370 -23.99 51.97 6.38
C GLY A 370 -22.98 53.13 6.55
N PHE A 371 -22.93 53.77 7.72
CA PHE A 371 -21.91 54.76 8.11
C PHE A 371 -21.30 54.48 9.49
N CYS A 372 -20.10 55.01 9.73
CA CYS A 372 -19.38 54.82 10.98
C CYS A 372 -19.97 55.69 12.10
N LEU A 373 -20.67 55.05 13.04
CA LEU A 373 -21.28 55.73 14.20
C LEU A 373 -20.27 56.53 15.04
N THR A 374 -19.02 56.06 15.17
CA THR A 374 -18.00 56.78 15.94
C THR A 374 -17.56 58.08 15.26
N CYS A 375 -17.57 58.13 13.93
CA CYS A 375 -17.19 59.34 13.19
C CYS A 375 -18.35 60.33 13.08
N LEU A 376 -19.59 59.84 13.14
CA LEU A 376 -20.78 60.68 13.16
C LEU A 376 -20.86 61.46 14.48
N HIS A 377 -20.72 60.78 15.63
CA HIS A 377 -20.81 61.42 16.94
C HIS A 377 -19.67 62.42 17.22
N SER A 378 -18.50 62.25 16.60
CA SER A 378 -17.41 63.22 16.72
C SER A 378 -17.62 64.52 15.95
N GLN A 379 -18.61 64.59 15.04
CA GLN A 379 -18.93 65.82 14.30
C GLN A 379 -19.94 66.71 15.04
N ASP A 380 -20.68 66.17 16.01
CA ASP A 380 -21.70 66.92 16.76
C ASP A 380 -21.13 67.67 17.98
N ASP A 381 -19.88 67.36 18.40
CA ASP A 381 -19.21 67.99 19.56
C ASP A 381 -18.33 69.22 19.20
N ASP A 382 -18.16 69.54 17.90
CA ASP A 382 -17.39 70.70 17.40
C ASP A 382 -18.31 71.83 16.85
N GLY A 383 -19.57 71.88 17.29
CA GLY A 383 -20.58 72.89 16.91
C GLY A 383 -20.71 74.06 17.88
#